data_AF-A0AAU5SRK0-F1
#
_entry.id   AF-A0AAU5SRK0-F1
#
_cell.length_a   1.000
_cell.length_b   1.000
_cell.length_c   1.000
_cell.angle_alpha   90.00
_cell.angle_beta   90.00
_cell.angle_gamma   90.00
#
_symmetry.space_group_name_H-M   'P 1'
#
loop_
_entity.id
_entity.type
_entity.pdbx_description
1 polymer ?
#
loop_
_entity_poly.entity_id
_entity_poly.type
_entity_poly.pdbx_seq_one_letter_code
_entity_poly.pdbx_strand_id
1 'polypeptide(L)' 'MVLTPKERMLAAEEAVGQLKEALGDVGVVFPSLGVDGVSAAGTYGLPLVDLGRCNLDTALRLAAVLHERAHP' A
#
# COMPACT_ATOMS: atom_id res chain seq x y z
N MET A 1 -14.98 -18.93 -2.38
CA MET A 1 -15.61 -18.19 -3.49
C MET A 1 -14.52 -17.33 -4.11
N VAL A 2 -14.31 -17.41 -5.43
CA VAL A 2 -13.28 -16.59 -6.10
C VAL A 2 -13.87 -15.19 -6.30
N LEU A 3 -13.19 -14.15 -5.81
CA LEU A 3 -13.59 -12.76 -6.03
C LEU A 3 -13.63 -12.47 -7.53
N THR A 4 -14.68 -11.78 -7.97
CA THR A 4 -14.78 -11.26 -9.33
C THR A 4 -13.68 -10.21 -9.59
N PRO A 5 -13.35 -9.92 -10.86
CA PRO A 5 -12.36 -8.88 -11.17
C PRO A 5 -12.68 -7.52 -10.53
N LYS A 6 -13.96 -7.16 -10.44
CA LYS A 6 -14.42 -5.92 -9.83
C LYS A 6 -14.22 -5.91 -8.31
N GLU A 7 -14.56 -7.01 -7.64
CA GLU A 7 -14.38 -7.11 -6.18
C GLU A 7 -12.89 -7.10 -5.79
N ARG A 8 -12.03 -7.70 -6.62
CA ARG A 8 -10.57 -7.65 -6.44
C ARG A 8 -10.03 -6.23 -6.54
N MET A 9 -10.46 -5.48 -7.56
CA MET A 9 -10.03 -4.09 -7.74
C MET A 9 -10.49 -3.21 -6.58
N LEU A 10 -11.75 -3.36 -6.15
CA LEU A 10 -12.29 -2.59 -5.03
C LEU A 10 -11.50 -2.85 -3.73
N ALA A 11 -11.19 -4.11 -3.43
CA ALA A 11 -10.39 -4.46 -2.26
C ALA A 11 -8.97 -3.87 -2.33
N ALA A 12 -8.37 -3.82 -3.51
CA ALA A 12 -7.05 -3.24 -3.71
C ALA A 12 -7.06 -1.72 -3.54
N GLU A 13 -8.06 -1.03 -4.12
CA GLU A 13 -8.24 0.42 -3.98
C GLU A 13 -8.50 0.81 -2.52
N GLU A 14 -9.31 0.04 -1.79
CA GLU A 14 -9.57 0.25 -0.37
C GLU A 14 -8.28 0.12 0.46
N ALA A 15 -7.50 -0.94 0.22
CA ALA A 15 -6.22 -1.14 0.90
C ALA A 15 -5.22 0.00 0.62
N VAL A 16 -5.14 0.47 -0.64
CA VAL A 16 -4.31 1.62 -1.02
C VAL A 16 -4.80 2.90 -0.32
N GLY A 17 -6.11 3.11 -0.24
CA GLY A 17 -6.71 4.27 0.42
C GLY A 17 -6.38 4.31 1.91
N GLN A 18 -6.62 3.21 2.63
CA GLN A 18 -6.30 3.09 4.05
C GLN A 18 -4.80 3.28 4.32
N LEU A 19 -3.94 2.72 3.47
CA LEU A 19 -2.50 2.90 3.61
C LEU A 19 -2.07 4.36 3.36
N LYS A 20 -2.67 5.04 2.36
CA LYS A 20 -2.42 6.47 2.10
C LYS A 20 -2.79 7.34 3.29
N GLU A 21 -3.95 7.10 3.88
CA GLU A 21 -4.43 7.84 5.06
C GLU A 21 -3.47 7.65 6.24
N ALA A 22 -3.17 6.40 6.61
CA ALA A 22 -2.29 6.09 7.73
C ALA A 22 -0.86 6.63 7.56
N LEU A 23 -0.33 6.63 6.33
CA LEU A 23 0.98 7.24 6.04
C LEU A 23 0.91 8.77 6.13
N GLY A 24 -0.18 9.37 5.66
CA GLY A 24 -0.43 10.81 5.76
C GLY A 24 -0.46 11.30 7.21
N ASP A 25 -1.08 10.53 8.11
CA ASP A 25 -1.17 10.86 9.54
C ASP A 25 0.21 10.96 10.22
N VAL A 26 1.22 10.24 9.71
CA VAL A 26 2.60 10.30 10.20
C VAL A 26 3.51 11.17 9.34
N GLY A 27 2.95 11.96 8.43
CA GLY A 27 3.67 12.89 7.56
C GLY A 27 4.48 12.24 6.43
N VAL A 28 4.18 10.98 6.07
CA VAL A 28 4.82 10.25 4.98
C VAL A 28 3.94 10.28 3.74
N VAL A 29 4.52 10.64 2.59
CA VAL A 29 3.83 10.62 1.30
C VAL A 29 4.60 9.77 0.30
N PHE A 30 3.90 8.83 -0.33
CA PHE A 30 4.39 8.06 -1.48
C PHE A 30 3.61 8.47 -2.73
N PRO A 31 4.19 9.32 -3.62
CA PRO A 31 3.48 9.80 -4.81
C PRO A 31 3.08 8.67 -5.77
N SER A 32 3.83 7.58 -5.76
CA SER A 32 3.59 6.41 -6.61
C SER A 32 2.72 5.34 -5.95
N LEU A 33 2.26 5.53 -4.71
CA LEU A 33 1.45 4.52 -4.01
C LEU A 33 0.13 4.26 -4.75
N GLY A 34 -0.08 3.02 -5.16
CA GLY A 34 -1.21 2.61 -6.00
C GLY A 34 -1.38 1.10 -6.09
N VAL A 35 -2.33 0.67 -6.90
CA VAL A 35 -2.48 -0.74 -7.25
C VAL A 35 -1.50 -1.06 -8.39
N ASP A 36 -0.77 -2.17 -8.29
CA ASP A 36 0.05 -2.66 -9.40
C ASP A 36 -0.85 -3.12 -10.56
N GLY A 37 -0.72 -2.44 -11.70
CA GLY A 37 -1.59 -2.69 -12.86
C GLY A 37 -1.42 -4.08 -13.46
N VAL A 38 -0.24 -4.70 -13.33
CA VAL A 38 0.03 -6.02 -13.90
C VAL A 38 -0.70 -7.12 -13.13
N SER A 39 -0.59 -7.13 -11.81
CA SER A 39 -1.31 -8.06 -10.95
C SER A 39 -2.82 -7.81 -10.95
N ALA A 40 -3.26 -6.56 -11.09
CA ALA A 40 -4.68 -6.22 -11.21
C ALA A 40 -5.31 -6.68 -12.53
N ALA A 41 -4.55 -6.66 -13.63
CA ALA A 41 -5.00 -7.18 -14.93
C ALA A 41 -4.99 -8.73 -15.00
N GLY A 42 -4.23 -9.37 -14.10
CA GLY A 42 -4.14 -10.83 -14.01
C GLY A 42 -5.34 -11.48 -13.32
N THR A 43 -5.57 -12.76 -13.63
CA THR A 43 -6.61 -13.58 -12.98
C THR A 43 -6.08 -14.42 -11.80
N TYR A 44 -4.76 -14.45 -11.62
CA TYR A 44 -4.08 -15.27 -10.61
C TYR A 44 -3.57 -14.41 -9.45
N GLY A 45 -3.67 -14.92 -8.22
CA GLY A 45 -3.25 -14.20 -7.00
C GLY A 45 -4.19 -13.05 -6.60
N LEU A 46 -3.86 -12.35 -5.51
CA LEU A 46 -4.51 -11.08 -5.15
C LEU A 46 -3.78 -9.92 -5.87
N PRO A 47 -4.47 -8.81 -6.20
CA PRO A 47 -3.79 -7.61 -6.68
C PRO A 47 -2.73 -7.15 -5.68
N LEU A 48 -1.60 -6.71 -6.20
CA LEU A 48 -0.50 -6.18 -5.40
C LEU A 48 -0.63 -4.66 -5.27
N VAL A 49 -0.09 -4.14 -4.17
CA VAL A 49 0.04 -2.70 -3.95
C VAL A 49 1.45 -2.29 -4.36
N ASP A 50 1.56 -1.35 -5.30
CA ASP A 50 2.81 -0.69 -5.63
C ASP A 50 3.07 0.43 -4.63
N LEU A 51 4.11 0.28 -3.80
CA LEU A 51 4.54 1.28 -2.83
C LEU A 51 5.38 2.39 -3.48
N GLY A 52 6.00 2.11 -4.63
CA GLY A 52 6.95 2.99 -5.28
C GLY A 52 8.25 3.23 -4.52
N ARG A 53 8.92 4.33 -4.87
CA ARG A 53 10.19 4.76 -4.26
C ARG A 53 9.93 5.88 -3.25
N CYS A 54 10.64 5.85 -2.13
CA CYS A 54 10.74 6.99 -1.20
C CYS A 54 12.17 7.54 -1.18
N ASN A 55 12.30 8.77 -0.66
CA ASN A 55 13.59 9.33 -0.31
C ASN A 55 14.09 8.75 1.04
N LEU A 56 15.36 9.01 1.37
CA LEU A 56 15.99 8.50 2.59
C LEU A 56 15.30 8.96 3.88
N ASP A 57 14.89 10.23 3.97
CA ASP A 57 14.21 10.77 5.17
C ASP A 57 12.89 10.02 5.43
N THR A 58 12.08 9.84 4.39
CA THR A 58 10.84 9.07 4.47
C THR A 58 11.08 7.61 4.86
N ALA A 59 12.11 6.96 4.29
CA ALA A 59 12.43 5.57 4.63
C ALA A 59 12.81 5.42 6.12
N LEU A 60 13.61 6.35 6.67
CA LEU A 60 14.01 6.34 8.07
C LEU A 60 12.83 6.62 9.02
N ARG A 61 11.96 7.58 8.68
CA ARG A 61 10.73 7.86 9.45
C ARG A 61 9.81 6.65 9.50
N LEU A 62 9.58 5.99 8.37
CA LEU A 62 8.76 4.78 8.30
C LEU A 62 9.36 3.67 9.16
N ALA A 63 10.67 3.45 9.09
CA ALA A 63 11.35 2.44 9.90
C ALA A 63 11.22 2.72 11.41
N ALA A 64 11.33 3.99 11.84
CA ALA A 64 11.16 4.36 13.25
C ALA A 64 9.76 4.02 13.77
N VAL A 65 8.71 4.42 13.04
CA VAL A 65 7.31 4.12 13.41
C VAL A 65 7.06 2.61 13.49
N LEU A 66 7.56 1.84 12.52
CA LEU A 66 7.43 0.38 12.52
C LEU A 66 8.17 -0.26 13.70
N HIS A 67 9.36 0.25 14.05
CA HIS A 67 10.15 -0.24 15.17
C HIS A 67 9.44 0.01 16.51
N GLU A 68 8.93 1.21 16.73
CA GLU A 68 8.15 1.56 17.93
C GLU A 68 6.92 0.67 18.10
N ARG A 69 6.20 0.38 17.00
CA ARG A 69 5.01 -0.50 17.06
C ARG A 69 5.35 -1.98 17.30
N ALA A 70 6.50 -2.45 16.81
CA ALA A 70 6.95 -3.82 17.04
C ALA A 70 7.45 -4.05 18.47
N HIS A 71 7.86 -2.99 19.16
CA HIS A 71 8.45 -3.02 20.50
C HIS A 71 7.79 -1.97 21.42
N PRO A 72 6.54 -2.19 21.85
CA PRO A 72 5.78 -1.24 22.66
C PRO A 72 6.31 -1.09 24.09
#